data_AF-A0A9D1QLR8-F1
#
_entry.id   AF-A0A9D1QLR8-F1
#
_cell.length_a   1.000
_cell.length_b   1.000
_cell.length_c   1.000
_cell.angle_alpha   90.00
_cell.angle_beta   90.00
_cell.angle_gamma   90.00
#
_symmetry.space_group_name_H-M   'P 1'
#
loop_
_entity.id
_entity.type
_entity.pdbx_description
1 polymer ?
#
loop_
_entity_poly.entity_id
_entity_poly.type
_entity_poly.pdbx_seq_one_letter_code
_entity_poly.pdbx_strand_id
1 'polypeptide(L)'
;MISIQEFLKNVNTGHVVRSSVPMGLGKSLPMLDIADDRLLVTLFFYRSILRPEDKTLLMPPEIIASFEYPGARLVTFETLALSRRFTGVDFRKPAGLFRHEAIRHLDREAYMAEKERYYEKLNALIAYLGGGEAFTQQDEDELARLFTMLAEPGLYPYYRAACPQFCERFLRK
;
A
#
# COMPACT_ATOMS: atom_id res chain seq x y z
N MET A 1 13.42 -16.74 -3.27
CA MET A 1 12.46 -15.84 -2.60
C MET A 1 11.67 -15.15 -3.71
N ILE A 2 10.33 -15.10 -3.64
CA ILE A 2 9.51 -14.53 -4.74
C ILE A 2 9.57 -12.99 -4.72
N SER A 3 9.37 -12.29 -5.82
CA SER A 3 9.32 -10.82 -5.73
C SER A 3 8.04 -10.33 -5.06
N ILE A 4 8.03 -9.09 -4.54
CA ILE A 4 6.81 -8.47 -4.03
C ILE A 4 5.75 -8.35 -5.13
N GLN A 5 6.17 -8.14 -6.38
CA GLN A 5 5.28 -8.12 -7.54
C GLN A 5 4.58 -9.48 -7.74
N GLU A 6 5.32 -10.58 -7.66
CA GLU A 6 4.78 -11.94 -7.75
C GLU A 6 3.88 -12.27 -6.56
N PHE A 7 4.31 -11.92 -5.34
CA PHE A 7 3.50 -12.02 -4.14
C PHE A 7 2.15 -11.30 -4.29
N LEU A 8 2.17 -10.06 -4.80
CA LEU A 8 0.97 -9.26 -5.02
C LEU A 8 0.05 -9.84 -6.11
N LYS A 9 0.58 -10.61 -7.07
CA LYS A 9 -0.23 -11.38 -8.02
C LYS A 9 -0.93 -12.53 -7.29
N ASN A 10 -0.21 -13.26 -6.44
CA ASN A 10 -0.76 -14.38 -5.65
C ASN A 10 -1.84 -13.91 -4.67
N VAL A 11 -1.66 -12.77 -4.00
CA VAL A 11 -2.69 -12.17 -3.16
C VAL A 11 -3.95 -11.86 -3.96
N ASN A 12 -3.81 -11.25 -5.15
CA ASN A 12 -4.95 -10.89 -5.99
C ASN A 12 -5.73 -12.11 -6.53
N THR A 13 -5.02 -13.20 -6.86
CA THR A 13 -5.64 -14.42 -7.40
C THR A 13 -6.09 -15.37 -6.29
N GLY A 14 -5.67 -15.14 -5.05
CA GLY A 14 -6.02 -15.93 -3.88
C GLY A 14 -7.50 -15.90 -3.53
N HIS A 15 -8.00 -17.01 -2.97
CA HIS A 15 -9.41 -17.20 -2.62
C HIS A 15 -9.93 -16.08 -1.70
N VAL A 16 -9.15 -15.67 -0.71
CA VAL A 16 -9.55 -14.63 0.26
C VAL A 16 -9.92 -13.33 -0.43
N VAL A 17 -9.05 -12.78 -1.28
CA VAL A 17 -9.34 -11.52 -1.98
C VAL A 17 -10.51 -11.69 -2.94
N ARG A 18 -10.55 -12.78 -3.71
CA ARG A 18 -11.60 -13.01 -4.71
C ARG A 18 -13.00 -13.21 -4.11
N SER A 19 -13.09 -13.70 -2.87
CA SER A 19 -14.36 -13.97 -2.18
C SER A 19 -14.78 -12.87 -1.22
N SER A 20 -13.83 -12.13 -0.64
CA SER A 20 -14.09 -11.22 0.48
C SER A 20 -13.88 -9.74 0.16
N VAL A 21 -13.11 -9.40 -0.89
CA VAL A 21 -12.91 -8.00 -1.31
C VAL A 21 -13.94 -7.65 -2.39
N PRO A 22 -14.80 -6.64 -2.18
CA PRO A 22 -15.76 -6.20 -3.18
C PRO A 22 -15.10 -5.90 -4.53
N MET A 23 -15.79 -6.25 -5.61
CA MET A 23 -15.34 -5.96 -6.97
C MET A 23 -15.18 -4.44 -7.18
N GLY A 24 -14.13 -4.07 -7.90
CA GLY A 24 -13.85 -2.67 -8.25
C GLY A 24 -13.03 -1.90 -7.22
N LEU A 25 -12.62 -2.52 -6.11
CA LEU A 25 -11.64 -1.91 -5.21
C LEU A 25 -10.22 -2.07 -5.77
N GLY A 26 -9.48 -0.97 -5.79
CA GLY A 26 -8.04 -0.94 -6.00
C GLY A 26 -7.29 -1.21 -4.70
N LYS A 27 -6.02 -1.58 -4.80
CA LYS A 27 -5.14 -1.79 -3.64
C LYS A 27 -4.15 -0.65 -3.47
N SER A 28 -3.75 -0.41 -2.22
CA SER A 28 -2.68 0.51 -1.85
C SER A 28 -1.31 0.03 -2.33
N LEU A 29 -0.30 0.87 -2.10
CA LEU A 29 1.08 0.40 -2.09
C LEU A 29 1.26 -0.63 -0.95
N PRO A 30 2.01 -1.73 -1.17
CA PRO A 30 2.35 -2.70 -0.12
C PRO A 30 3.23 -2.08 0.95
N MET A 31 2.87 -2.26 2.22
CA MET A 31 3.74 -1.90 3.34
C MET A 31 4.25 -3.17 4.01
N LEU A 32 5.51 -3.16 4.46
CA LEU A 32 6.09 -4.27 5.18
C LEU A 32 5.94 -4.05 6.69
N ASP A 33 5.65 -5.12 7.41
CA ASP A 33 5.62 -5.12 8.87
C ASP A 33 6.25 -6.41 9.41
N ILE A 34 6.76 -6.38 10.63
CA ILE A 34 7.27 -7.57 11.31
C ILE A 34 6.44 -7.78 12.57
N ALA A 35 5.74 -8.92 12.63
CA ALA A 35 4.94 -9.30 13.79
C ALA A 35 5.15 -10.79 14.09
N ASP A 36 5.40 -11.12 15.36
CA ASP A 36 5.64 -12.49 15.83
C ASP A 36 6.67 -13.26 14.99
N ASP A 37 7.82 -12.62 14.71
CA ASP A 37 8.91 -13.12 13.86
C ASP A 37 8.52 -13.48 12.41
N ARG A 38 7.42 -12.92 11.92
CA ARG A 38 6.94 -13.10 10.55
C ARG A 38 6.96 -11.79 9.80
N LEU A 39 7.39 -11.86 8.54
CA LEU A 39 7.27 -10.74 7.62
C LEU A 39 5.85 -10.70 7.06
N LEU A 40 5.16 -9.60 7.31
CA LEU A 40 3.82 -9.33 6.82
C LEU A 40 3.87 -8.27 5.72
N VAL A 41 2.98 -8.43 4.74
CA VAL A 41 2.67 -7.41 3.74
C VAL A 41 1.25 -6.93 3.99
N THR A 42 1.13 -5.65 4.37
CA THR A 42 -0.15 -5.00 4.64
C THR A 42 -0.58 -4.16 3.44
N LEU A 43 -1.85 -4.33 3.07
CA LEU A 43 -2.53 -3.59 2.01
C LEU A 43 -3.83 -3.02 2.54
N PHE A 44 -4.29 -1.93 1.97
CA PHE A 44 -5.69 -1.56 2.07
C PHE A 44 -6.36 -1.49 0.71
N PHE A 45 -7.67 -1.71 0.69
CA PHE A 45 -8.50 -1.73 -0.50
C PHE A 45 -9.48 -0.58 -0.47
N TYR A 46 -9.53 0.19 -1.55
CA TYR A 46 -10.30 1.43 -1.63
C TYR A 46 -10.88 1.62 -3.03
N ARG A 47 -11.91 2.46 -3.11
CA ARG A 47 -12.58 2.77 -4.37
C ARG A 47 -12.00 4.04 -4.98
N SER A 48 -11.76 4.00 -6.29
CA SER A 48 -11.48 5.19 -7.10
C SER A 48 -12.68 5.50 -7.99
N ILE A 49 -13.13 6.75 -8.01
CA ILE A 49 -14.25 7.21 -8.85
C ILE A 49 -13.71 8.22 -9.85
N LEU A 50 -13.70 7.86 -11.13
CA LEU A 50 -13.32 8.76 -12.21
C LEU A 50 -14.38 9.87 -12.34
N ARG A 51 -13.94 11.13 -12.37
CA ARG A 51 -14.77 12.29 -12.70
C ARG A 51 -14.31 12.91 -14.03
N PRO A 52 -15.17 13.69 -14.69
CA PRO A 52 -14.76 14.56 -15.79
C PRO A 52 -13.56 15.43 -15.38
N GLU A 53 -12.74 15.85 -16.36
CA GLU A 53 -11.53 16.68 -16.15
C GLU A 53 -10.34 15.98 -15.47
N ASP A 54 -10.23 14.66 -15.62
CA ASP A 54 -9.06 13.86 -15.18
C ASP A 54 -8.83 13.86 -13.66
N LYS A 55 -9.88 14.16 -12.88
CA LYS A 55 -9.88 14.08 -11.42
C LYS A 55 -10.44 12.74 -10.99
N THR A 56 -9.61 11.90 -10.40
CA THR A 56 -10.04 10.64 -9.80
C THR A 56 -10.25 10.85 -8.30
N LEU A 57 -11.49 10.71 -7.83
CA LEU A 57 -11.78 10.76 -6.40
C LEU A 57 -11.32 9.47 -5.74
N LEU A 58 -10.58 9.59 -4.63
CA LEU A 58 -10.15 8.45 -3.82
C LEU A 58 -11.06 8.38 -2.60
N MET A 59 -11.81 7.29 -2.47
CA MET A 59 -12.66 7.05 -1.31
C MET A 59 -11.82 6.53 -0.14
N PRO A 60 -12.28 6.70 1.12
CA PRO A 60 -11.71 6.02 2.26
C PRO A 60 -11.58 4.51 1.99
N PRO A 61 -10.47 3.86 2.39
CA PRO A 61 -10.34 2.43 2.28
C PRO A 61 -11.43 1.69 3.05
N GLU A 62 -11.99 0.66 2.43
CA GLU A 62 -13.05 -0.15 3.03
C GLU A 62 -12.46 -1.29 3.86
N ILE A 63 -11.29 -1.79 3.45
CA ILE A 63 -10.65 -2.98 4.03
C ILE A 63 -9.15 -2.72 4.25
N ILE A 64 -8.61 -3.15 5.39
CA ILE A 64 -7.17 -3.38 5.60
C ILE A 64 -6.97 -4.89 5.74
N ALA A 65 -5.95 -5.44 5.07
CA ALA A 65 -5.58 -6.84 5.22
C ALA A 65 -4.05 -7.00 5.23
N SER A 66 -3.57 -7.86 6.12
CA SER A 66 -2.16 -8.25 6.20
C SER A 66 -2.01 -9.72 5.82
N PHE A 67 -0.97 -10.00 5.05
CA PHE A 67 -0.68 -11.32 4.53
C PHE A 67 0.74 -11.72 4.91
N GLU A 68 0.90 -12.98 5.29
CA GLU A 68 2.22 -13.56 5.56
C GLU A 68 2.98 -13.73 4.25
N TYR A 69 4.18 -13.16 4.21
CA TYR A 69 5.11 -13.34 3.11
C TYR A 69 6.02 -14.57 3.35
N PRO A 70 6.34 -15.40 2.33
CA PRO A 70 5.95 -15.28 0.91
C PRO A 70 4.65 -16.00 0.55
N GLY A 71 4.03 -16.72 1.48
CA GLY A 71 2.91 -17.64 1.19
C GLY A 71 1.58 -16.99 0.83
N ALA A 72 1.45 -15.66 1.00
CA ALA A 72 0.22 -14.91 0.78
C ALA A 72 -0.96 -15.41 1.65
N ARG A 73 -0.66 -16.02 2.81
CA ARG A 73 -1.68 -16.45 3.77
C ARG A 73 -2.23 -15.24 4.49
N LEU A 74 -3.55 -15.08 4.51
CA LEU A 74 -4.21 -14.01 5.26
C LEU A 74 -3.92 -14.15 6.76
N VAL A 75 -3.47 -13.06 7.38
CA VAL A 75 -3.22 -12.98 8.83
C VAL A 75 -4.27 -12.10 9.51
N THR A 76 -4.56 -10.93 8.94
CA THR A 76 -5.58 -10.01 9.45
C THR A 76 -6.47 -9.52 8.32
N PHE A 77 -7.74 -9.29 8.62
CA PHE A 77 -8.72 -8.70 7.71
C PHE A 77 -9.69 -7.85 8.51
N GLU A 78 -9.73 -6.55 8.24
CA GLU A 78 -10.52 -5.59 8.98
C GLU A 78 -11.37 -4.76 8.01
N THR A 79 -12.67 -4.67 8.28
CA THR A 79 -13.58 -3.75 7.59
C THR A 79 -13.62 -2.42 8.36
N LEU A 80 -13.15 -1.35 7.75
CA LEU A 80 -12.91 -0.07 8.44
C LEU A 80 -14.21 0.61 8.87
N ALA A 81 -15.30 0.43 8.13
CA ALA A 81 -16.62 0.95 8.50
C ALA A 81 -17.16 0.36 9.83
N LEU A 82 -16.65 -0.80 10.25
CA LEU A 82 -17.02 -1.47 11.50
C LEU A 82 -15.98 -1.23 12.61
N SER A 83 -14.87 -0.58 12.29
CA SER A 83 -13.75 -0.38 13.20
C SER A 83 -13.97 0.83 14.10
N ARG A 84 -13.73 0.67 15.40
CA ARG A 84 -13.75 1.77 16.36
C ARG A 84 -12.71 2.84 16.06
N ARG A 85 -11.62 2.48 15.37
CA ARG A 85 -10.54 3.40 14.98
C ARG A 85 -10.99 4.45 13.97
N PHE A 86 -12.09 4.19 13.26
CA PHE A 86 -12.62 5.04 12.20
C PHE A 86 -14.05 5.52 12.49
N THR A 87 -14.46 5.53 13.76
CA THR A 87 -15.76 6.07 14.20
C THR A 87 -15.76 7.59 14.03
N GLY A 88 -16.21 8.07 12.87
CA GLY A 88 -16.16 9.48 12.48
C GLY A 88 -15.77 9.70 11.02
N VAL A 89 -15.25 8.67 10.33
CA VAL A 89 -15.02 8.72 8.90
C VAL A 89 -16.33 8.52 8.14
N ASP A 90 -16.68 9.46 7.26
CA ASP A 90 -17.79 9.29 6.32
C ASP A 90 -17.28 8.61 5.04
N PHE A 91 -17.44 7.28 4.97
CA PHE A 91 -17.02 6.45 3.83
C PHE A 91 -17.70 6.82 2.50
N ARG A 92 -18.70 7.71 2.50
CA ARG A 92 -19.38 8.22 1.30
C ARG A 92 -18.73 9.50 0.75
N LYS A 93 -17.80 10.11 1.47
CA LYS A 93 -17.07 11.32 1.03
C LYS A 93 -15.65 10.95 0.59
N PRO A 94 -15.13 11.56 -0.49
CA PRO A 94 -13.75 11.33 -0.90
C PRO A 94 -12.74 11.70 0.21
N ALA A 95 -11.75 10.83 0.40
CA ALA A 95 -10.59 11.08 1.26
C ALA A 95 -9.51 11.90 0.54
N GLY A 96 -9.45 11.84 -0.78
CA GLY A 96 -8.45 12.55 -1.57
C GLY A 96 -8.74 12.57 -3.06
N LEU A 97 -7.78 13.10 -3.81
CA LEU A 97 -7.81 13.20 -5.27
C LEU A 97 -6.53 12.61 -5.84
N PHE A 98 -6.68 11.81 -6.90
CA PHE A 98 -5.62 11.46 -7.80
C PHE A 98 -5.79 12.27 -9.10
N ARG A 99 -4.76 12.88 -9.66
CA ARG A 99 -3.35 12.90 -9.23
C ARG A 99 -3.07 14.06 -8.27
N HIS A 100 -2.29 13.84 -7.21
CA HIS A 100 -1.80 14.91 -6.35
C HIS A 100 -0.58 15.63 -6.97
N GLU A 101 -0.22 16.80 -6.44
CA GLU A 101 0.77 17.72 -7.05
C GLU A 101 2.14 17.08 -7.33
N ALA A 102 2.67 16.24 -6.42
CA ALA A 102 4.00 15.65 -6.58
C ALA A 102 4.12 14.68 -7.77
N ILE A 103 3.01 14.09 -8.22
CA ILE A 103 3.00 13.18 -9.39
C ILE A 103 2.20 13.74 -10.57
N ARG A 104 1.70 14.96 -10.48
CA ARG A 104 0.86 15.59 -11.51
C ARG A 104 1.58 15.72 -12.85
N HIS A 105 2.90 15.91 -12.80
CA HIS A 105 3.76 16.04 -13.97
C HIS A 105 4.15 14.69 -14.59
N LEU A 106 3.88 13.56 -13.93
CA LEU A 106 4.21 12.24 -14.44
C LEU A 106 3.10 11.76 -15.38
N ASP A 107 3.48 11.25 -16.55
CA ASP A 107 2.57 10.47 -17.37
C ASP A 107 2.38 9.05 -16.79
N ARG A 108 1.62 8.22 -17.51
CA ARG A 108 1.34 6.85 -17.07
C ARG A 108 2.62 5.99 -17.03
N GLU A 109 3.51 6.12 -17.99
CA GLU A 109 4.71 5.29 -18.09
C GLU A 109 5.71 5.66 -17.00
N ALA A 110 5.95 6.95 -16.80
CA ALA A 110 6.80 7.48 -15.74
C ALA A 110 6.27 7.11 -14.34
N TYR A 111 4.95 7.21 -14.12
CA TYR A 111 4.34 6.78 -12.85
C TYR A 111 4.55 5.28 -12.61
N MET A 112 4.38 4.44 -13.63
CA MET A 112 4.58 2.99 -13.50
C MET A 112 6.07 2.66 -13.29
N ALA A 113 7.00 3.40 -13.88
CA ALA A 113 8.43 3.23 -13.65
C ALA A 113 8.83 3.57 -12.21
N GLU A 114 8.36 4.67 -11.64
CA GLU A 114 8.61 5.00 -10.23
C GLU A 114 7.97 3.97 -9.29
N LYS A 115 6.79 3.46 -9.63
CA LYS A 115 6.14 2.37 -8.89
C LYS A 115 6.94 1.06 -8.95
N GLU A 116 7.56 0.75 -10.08
CA GLU A 116 8.42 -0.42 -10.21
C GLU A 116 9.70 -0.25 -9.38
N ARG A 117 10.33 0.93 -9.41
CA ARG A 117 11.48 1.24 -8.54
C ARG A 117 11.16 1.08 -7.06
N TYR A 118 9.95 1.47 -6.65
CA TYR A 118 9.47 1.25 -5.29
C TYR A 118 9.40 -0.25 -4.95
N TYR A 119 8.89 -1.08 -5.85
CA TYR A 119 8.85 -2.52 -5.64
C TYR A 119 10.23 -3.16 -5.57
N GLU A 120 11.18 -2.71 -6.39
CA GLU A 120 12.56 -3.18 -6.31
C GLU A 120 13.23 -2.82 -4.98
N LYS A 121 12.97 -1.63 -4.44
CA LYS A 121 13.45 -1.27 -3.10
C LYS A 121 12.79 -2.07 -1.99
N LEU A 122 11.52 -2.45 -2.14
CA LEU A 122 10.90 -3.40 -1.22
C LEU A 122 11.54 -4.80 -1.34
N ASN A 123 11.84 -5.28 -2.55
CA ASN A 123 12.52 -6.57 -2.74
C ASN A 123 13.90 -6.57 -2.06
N ALA A 124 14.67 -5.49 -2.19
CA ALA A 124 15.95 -5.34 -1.50
C ALA A 124 15.78 -5.33 0.03
N LEU A 125 14.78 -4.63 0.56
CA LEU A 125 14.47 -4.62 1.99
C LEU A 125 14.07 -6.02 2.49
N ILE A 126 13.23 -6.74 1.75
CA ILE A 126 12.82 -8.11 2.08
C ILE A 126 14.04 -9.05 2.10
N ALA A 127 14.93 -8.94 1.10
CA ALA A 127 16.15 -9.74 1.05
C ALA A 127 17.04 -9.49 2.27
N TYR A 128 17.25 -8.22 2.64
CA TYR A 128 18.01 -7.84 3.84
C TYR A 128 17.38 -8.40 5.13
N LEU A 129 16.06 -8.27 5.30
CA LEU A 129 15.34 -8.83 6.45
C LEU A 129 15.44 -10.36 6.51
N GLY A 130 15.61 -11.02 5.36
CA GLY A 130 15.87 -12.46 5.25
C GLY A 130 17.33 -12.88 5.46
N GLY A 131 18.22 -11.97 5.87
CA GLY A 131 19.65 -12.23 6.06
C GLY A 131 20.48 -12.16 4.76
N GLY A 132 19.95 -11.53 3.72
CA GLY A 132 20.62 -11.28 2.45
C GLY A 132 21.57 -10.07 2.48
N GLU A 133 21.74 -9.43 1.33
CA GLU A 133 22.63 -8.27 1.17
C GLU A 133 22.24 -7.10 2.09
N ALA A 134 23.21 -6.23 2.39
CA ALA A 134 23.00 -5.07 3.24
C ALA A 134 22.02 -4.08 2.61
N PHE A 135 21.05 -3.60 3.40
CA PHE A 135 20.17 -2.49 3.01
C PHE A 135 20.75 -1.18 3.56
N THR A 136 21.25 -0.34 2.66
CA THR A 136 22.00 0.86 3.05
C THR A 136 21.08 2.02 3.42
N GLN A 137 21.64 3.06 4.06
CA GLN A 137 20.90 4.30 4.32
C GLN A 137 20.41 4.95 3.00
N GLN A 138 21.16 4.82 1.91
CA GLN A 138 20.74 5.32 0.60
C GLN A 138 19.51 4.57 0.08
N ASP A 139 19.43 3.26 0.30
CA ASP A 139 18.26 2.46 -0.07
C ASP A 139 17.04 2.84 0.75
N GLU A 140 17.24 3.09 2.05
CA GLU A 140 16.20 3.58 2.95
C GLU A 140 15.67 4.95 2.53
N ASP A 141 16.56 5.89 2.20
CA ASP A 141 16.19 7.22 1.74
C ASP A 141 15.44 7.18 0.40
N GLU A 142 15.88 6.33 -0.52
CA GLU A 142 15.21 6.15 -1.80
C GLU A 142 13.82 5.52 -1.63
N LEU A 143 13.70 4.50 -0.77
CA LEU A 143 12.42 3.86 -0.45
C LEU A 143 11.45 4.86 0.19
N ALA A 144 11.91 5.66 1.15
CA ALA A 144 11.10 6.69 1.79
C ALA A 144 10.65 7.77 0.80
N ARG A 145 11.55 8.24 -0.07
CA ARG A 145 11.23 9.19 -1.14
C ARG A 145 10.15 8.65 -2.08
N LEU A 146 10.35 7.42 -2.57
CA LEU A 146 9.42 6.76 -3.49
C LEU A 146 8.05 6.55 -2.83
N PHE A 147 8.01 6.05 -1.60
CA PHE A 147 6.75 5.82 -0.89
C PHE A 147 6.00 7.14 -0.66
N THR A 148 6.68 8.18 -0.18
CA THR A 148 6.07 9.49 0.08
C THR A 148 5.51 10.11 -1.21
N MET A 149 6.26 10.02 -2.32
CA MET A 149 5.86 10.56 -3.61
C MET A 149 4.68 9.79 -4.23
N LEU A 150 4.65 8.46 -4.12
CA LEU A 150 3.61 7.63 -4.74
C LEU A 150 2.35 7.50 -3.88
N ALA A 151 2.47 7.64 -2.55
CA ALA A 151 1.33 7.57 -1.66
C ALA A 151 0.48 8.85 -1.77
N GLU A 152 -0.82 8.67 -1.88
CA GLU A 152 -1.75 9.79 -2.01
C GLU A 152 -1.95 10.48 -0.65
N PRO A 153 -1.73 11.82 -0.54
CA PRO A 153 -1.81 12.54 0.74
C PRO A 153 -3.14 12.37 1.48
N GLY A 154 -4.25 12.37 0.74
CA GLY A 154 -5.58 12.13 1.31
C GLY A 154 -5.75 10.73 1.93
N LEU A 155 -4.87 9.79 1.57
CA LEU A 155 -4.87 8.44 2.11
C LEU A 155 -3.84 8.21 3.23
N TYR A 156 -2.98 9.20 3.56
CA TYR A 156 -1.96 9.09 4.61
C TYR A 156 -2.49 8.64 5.97
N PRO A 157 -3.66 9.11 6.46
CA PRO A 157 -4.20 8.63 7.73
C PRO A 157 -4.43 7.11 7.74
N TYR A 158 -4.85 6.55 6.60
CA TYR A 158 -5.11 5.11 6.47
C TYR A 158 -3.82 4.30 6.31
N TYR A 159 -2.82 4.83 5.59
CA TYR A 159 -1.48 4.23 5.56
C TYR A 159 -0.92 4.10 6.98
N ARG A 160 -0.94 5.18 7.77
CA ARG A 160 -0.46 5.18 9.17
C ARG A 160 -1.25 4.25 10.08
N ALA A 161 -2.57 4.17 9.89
CA ALA A 161 -3.40 3.25 10.66
C ALA A 161 -3.23 1.78 10.27
N ALA A 162 -2.85 1.51 9.01
CA ALA A 162 -2.64 0.17 8.49
C ALA A 162 -1.27 -0.40 8.88
N CYS A 163 -0.20 0.40 8.75
CA CYS A 163 1.16 -0.04 9.07
C CYS A 163 1.95 1.12 9.72
N PRO A 164 1.79 1.36 11.04
CA PRO A 164 2.37 2.52 11.70
C PRO A 164 3.89 2.51 11.66
N GLN A 165 4.54 1.38 11.95
CA GLN A 165 6.01 1.27 11.97
C GLN A 165 6.63 1.58 10.61
N PHE A 166 6.06 1.04 9.53
CA PHE A 166 6.50 1.34 8.17
C PHE A 166 6.32 2.82 7.84
N CYS A 167 5.17 3.39 8.18
CA CYS A 167 4.88 4.79 7.87
C CYS A 167 5.73 5.76 8.70
N GLU A 168 6.05 5.44 9.95
CA GLU A 168 6.95 6.26 10.77
C GLU A 168 8.34 6.36 10.15
N ARG A 169 8.80 5.29 9.50
CA ARG A 169 10.13 5.23 8.86
C ARG A 169 10.14 5.81 7.44
N PHE A 170 9.13 5.50 6.63
CA PHE A 170 9.16 5.75 5.19
C PHE A 170 8.20 6.84 4.68
N LEU A 171 7.22 7.26 5.48
CA LEU A 171 6.27 8.31 5.07
C LEU A 171 6.71 9.67 5.61
N ARG A 172 7.40 10.44 4.77
CA ARG A 172 7.88 11.79 5.12
C ARG A 172 6.73 12.80 5.07
N LYS A 173 6.83 13.84 5.90
CA LYS A 173 5.83 14.92 5.99
C LYS A 173 5.96 15.91 4.85
#